data_AF-A0A2R6E5I4-F1
#
_entry.id   AF-A0A2R6E5I4-F1
#
_cell.length_a   1.000
_cell.length_b   1.000
_cell.length_c   1.000
_cell.angle_alpha   90.00
_cell.angle_beta   90.00
_cell.angle_gamma   90.00
#
_symmetry.space_group_name_H-M   'P 1'
#
loop_
_entity.id
_entity.type
_entity.pdbx_description
1 polymer ?
#
loop_
_entity_poly.entity_id
_entity_poly.type
_entity_poly.pdbx_seq_one_letter_code
_entity_poly.pdbx_strand_id
1 'polypeptide(L)'
;MGWAKRPPTLLRCPRCESEIYQGNARDDIDCPRCVAAFDAEEFADLELLSMECPICRDRMQHGQRHPEKFDFPEWATCNSCRYHWEFKHSYSD
;
A
#
# COMPACT_ATOMS: atom_id res chain seq x y z
N MET A 1 -9.23 6.45 -8.26
CA MET A 1 -8.43 7.39 -7.46
C MET A 1 -8.94 7.32 -6.03
N GLY A 2 -8.07 7.57 -5.05
CA GLY A 2 -8.40 7.38 -3.63
C GLY A 2 -7.99 6.00 -3.06
N TRP A 3 -8.05 5.88 -1.73
CA TRP A 3 -7.51 4.75 -0.95
C TRP A 3 -8.04 3.39 -1.39
N ALA A 4 -9.33 3.30 -1.66
CA ALA A 4 -9.99 2.09 -2.16
C ALA A 4 -9.40 1.49 -3.45
N LYS A 5 -8.69 2.29 -4.25
CA LYS A 5 -8.02 1.84 -5.49
C LYS A 5 -6.50 1.86 -5.36
N ARG A 6 -5.97 1.84 -4.13
CA ARG A 6 -4.54 1.75 -3.85
C ARG A 6 -3.96 0.52 -4.56
N PRO A 7 -2.80 0.66 -5.21
CA PRO A 7 -2.09 -0.47 -5.79
C PRO A 7 -1.80 -1.57 -4.75
N PRO A 8 -1.69 -2.83 -5.18
CA PRO A 8 -1.26 -3.92 -4.30
C PRO A 8 0.07 -3.61 -3.62
N THR A 9 0.27 -4.21 -2.43
CA THR A 9 1.47 -3.97 -1.63
C THR A 9 2.08 -5.21 -1.04
N LEU A 10 3.37 -5.11 -0.80
CA LEU A 10 4.12 -6.00 0.07
C LEU A 10 4.39 -5.27 1.39
N LEU A 11 3.90 -5.85 2.47
CA LEU A 11 4.07 -5.37 3.85
C LEU A 11 4.99 -6.32 4.62
N ARG A 12 5.69 -5.82 5.64
CA ARG A 12 6.43 -6.69 6.57
C ARG A 12 5.52 -7.15 7.69
N CYS A 13 5.46 -8.46 7.93
CA CYS A 13 4.78 -9.01 9.09
C CYS A 13 5.54 -8.63 10.38
N PRO A 14 4.92 -8.00 11.38
CA PRO A 14 5.60 -7.59 12.61
C PRO A 14 5.90 -8.78 13.56
N ARG A 15 5.32 -9.96 13.30
CA ARG A 15 5.52 -11.15 14.15
C ARG A 15 6.63 -12.09 13.68
N CYS A 16 6.80 -12.23 12.36
CA CYS A 16 7.76 -13.19 11.80
C CYS A 16 8.58 -12.61 10.63
N GLU A 17 8.51 -11.30 10.41
CA GLU A 17 9.30 -10.53 9.42
C GLU A 17 9.10 -10.92 7.95
N SER A 18 8.21 -11.87 7.67
CA SER A 18 7.91 -12.28 6.29
C SER A 18 7.09 -11.25 5.55
N GLU A 19 7.15 -11.30 4.23
CA GLU A 19 6.34 -10.45 3.36
C GLU A 19 4.87 -10.91 3.36
N ILE A 20 3.97 -9.92 3.41
CA ILE A 20 2.53 -10.09 3.27
C ILE A 20 2.08 -9.36 2.01
N TYR A 21 1.44 -10.08 1.08
CA TYR A 21 0.85 -9.46 -0.10
C TYR A 21 -0.59 -9.07 0.19
N GLN A 22 -0.90 -7.77 0.09
CA GLN A 22 -2.26 -7.26 0.17
C GLN A 22 -2.68 -6.75 -1.20
N GLY A 23 -3.61 -7.45 -1.85
CA GLY A 23 -4.06 -7.16 -3.22
C GLY A 23 -5.06 -6.01 -3.33
N ASN A 24 -5.96 -5.89 -2.34
CA ASN A 24 -6.96 -4.83 -2.27
C ASN A 24 -6.79 -4.02 -0.98
N ALA A 25 -7.05 -2.73 -1.03
CA ALA A 25 -6.95 -1.83 0.12
C ALA A 25 -7.99 -2.09 1.23
N ARG A 26 -9.03 -2.89 0.96
CA ARG A 26 -10.09 -3.22 1.91
C ARG A 26 -10.02 -4.65 2.44
N ASP A 27 -9.11 -5.45 1.94
CA ASP A 27 -8.97 -6.82 2.41
C ASP A 27 -8.13 -6.80 3.70
N ASP A 28 -8.42 -7.74 4.59
CA ASP A 28 -7.59 -8.02 5.75
C ASP A 28 -6.17 -8.42 5.30
N ILE A 29 -5.22 -8.25 6.21
CA ILE A 29 -3.79 -8.44 5.97
C ILE A 29 -3.37 -9.73 6.68
N ASP A 30 -3.45 -10.84 5.95
CA ASP A 30 -3.13 -12.16 6.48
C ASP A 30 -1.70 -12.58 6.16
N CYS A 31 -0.88 -12.78 7.18
CA CYS A 31 0.47 -13.30 7.02
C CYS A 31 0.45 -14.79 6.63
N PRO A 32 0.91 -15.18 5.43
CA PRO A 32 0.85 -16.57 4.97
C PRO A 32 1.86 -17.49 5.69
N ARG A 33 2.74 -16.93 6.53
CA ARG A 33 3.80 -17.68 7.23
C ARG A 33 3.46 -18.00 8.67
N CYS A 34 2.99 -17.01 9.44
CA CYS A 34 2.68 -17.19 10.87
C CYS A 34 1.19 -17.06 11.22
N VAL A 35 0.32 -16.93 10.21
CA VAL A 35 -1.14 -16.81 10.34
C VAL A 35 -1.61 -15.67 11.24
N ALA A 36 -0.79 -14.63 11.39
CA ALA A 36 -1.22 -13.37 11.98
C ALA A 36 -2.15 -12.65 11.00
N ALA A 37 -3.25 -12.13 11.51
CA ALA A 37 -4.21 -11.32 10.77
C ALA A 37 -4.20 -9.90 11.34
N PHE A 38 -4.35 -8.92 10.47
CA PHE A 38 -4.52 -7.51 10.79
C PHE A 38 -5.67 -6.96 9.95
N ASP A 39 -6.44 -6.04 10.50
CA ASP A 39 -7.54 -5.39 9.80
C ASP A 39 -6.98 -4.44 8.72
N ALA A 40 -7.80 -4.09 7.72
CA ALA A 40 -7.39 -3.17 6.65
C ALA A 40 -6.99 -1.78 7.18
N GLU A 41 -7.58 -1.35 8.30
CA GLU A 41 -7.31 -0.09 8.99
C GLU A 41 -5.91 -0.06 9.63
N GLU A 42 -5.36 -1.21 10.01
CA GLU A 42 -4.02 -1.34 10.62
C GLU A 42 -2.88 -1.22 9.59
N PHE A 43 -3.20 -1.03 8.30
CA PHE A 43 -2.21 -0.90 7.22
C PHE A 43 -1.10 0.10 7.54
N ALA A 44 -1.47 1.28 8.08
CA ALA A 44 -0.53 2.35 8.35
C ALA A 44 0.44 2.02 9.51
N ASP A 45 0.09 1.05 10.35
CA ASP A 45 0.93 0.59 11.45
C ASP A 45 1.95 -0.47 11.00
N LEU A 46 1.82 -0.98 9.76
CA LEU A 46 2.69 -1.99 9.18
C LEU A 46 3.76 -1.37 8.27
N GLU A 47 4.96 -1.94 8.29
CA GLU A 47 6.03 -1.48 7.40
C GLU A 47 5.73 -1.82 5.94
N LEU A 48 5.58 -0.79 5.11
CA LEU A 48 5.46 -0.93 3.67
C LEU A 48 6.82 -1.19 3.02
N LEU A 49 6.98 -2.34 2.37
CA LEU A 49 8.19 -2.71 1.64
C LEU A 49 8.15 -2.20 0.19
N SER A 50 7.01 -2.39 -0.47
CA SER A 50 6.81 -1.91 -1.83
C SER A 50 5.35 -1.87 -2.25
N MET A 51 5.08 -1.06 -3.27
CA MET A 51 3.84 -1.07 -4.03
C MET A 51 4.08 -1.72 -5.40
N GLU A 52 3.11 -2.49 -5.86
CA GLU A 52 3.16 -3.24 -7.12
C GLU A 52 2.17 -2.64 -8.13
N CYS A 53 2.59 -2.51 -9.39
CA CYS A 53 1.74 -1.98 -10.44
C CYS A 53 0.59 -2.94 -10.75
N PRO A 54 -0.68 -2.52 -10.66
CA PRO A 54 -1.82 -3.40 -10.94
C PRO A 54 -1.93 -3.77 -12.42
N ILE A 55 -1.19 -3.09 -13.30
CA ILE A 55 -1.23 -3.31 -14.75
C ILE A 55 -0.13 -4.27 -15.21
N CYS A 56 1.13 -3.97 -14.86
CA CYS A 56 2.29 -4.72 -15.35
C CYS A 56 3.08 -5.46 -14.26
N ARG A 57 2.62 -5.43 -13.01
CA ARG A 57 3.23 -6.09 -11.84
C ARG A 57 4.62 -5.60 -11.43
N ASP A 58 5.14 -4.57 -12.10
CA ASP A 58 6.42 -3.97 -11.70
C ASP A 58 6.31 -3.17 -10.40
N ARG A 59 7.42 -3.12 -9.66
CA ARG A 59 7.55 -2.27 -8.48
C ARG A 59 7.34 -0.80 -8.84
N MET A 60 6.51 -0.12 -8.06
CA MET A 60 6.20 1.29 -8.22
C MET A 60 7.08 2.15 -7.31
N GLN A 61 7.49 3.30 -7.83
CA GLN A 61 7.99 4.40 -7.00
C GLN A 61 6.79 4.98 -6.25
N HIS A 62 6.93 5.23 -4.95
CA HIS A 62 5.85 5.74 -4.12
C HIS A 62 6.39 6.68 -3.05
N GLY A 63 5.50 7.44 -2.42
CA GLY A 63 5.90 8.33 -1.33
C GLY A 63 4.73 9.06 -0.70
N GLN A 64 5.06 9.87 0.30
CA GLN A 64 4.16 10.78 0.99
C GLN A 64 4.36 12.20 0.45
N ARG A 65 3.27 12.97 0.39
CA ARG A 65 3.27 14.41 0.16
C ARG A 65 3.19 15.18 1.49
N HIS A 66 2.49 14.62 2.48
CA HIS A 66 2.23 15.21 3.79
C HIS A 66 2.60 14.22 4.89
N PRO A 67 3.91 13.97 5.12
CA PRO A 67 4.39 13.02 6.12
C PRO A 67 3.95 13.37 7.55
N GLU A 68 3.63 14.64 7.83
CA GLU A 68 3.13 15.08 9.14
C GLU A 68 1.63 14.78 9.36
N LYS A 69 0.91 14.31 8.33
CA LYS A 69 -0.53 14.02 8.38
C LYS A 69 -0.86 12.55 8.13
N PHE A 70 -0.03 11.84 7.38
CA PHE A 70 -0.30 10.48 6.93
C PHE A 70 0.95 9.62 7.02
N ASP A 71 0.82 8.48 7.69
CA ASP A 71 1.88 7.47 7.80
C ASP A 71 1.89 6.47 6.64
N PHE A 72 1.01 6.65 5.65
CA PHE A 72 0.90 5.81 4.46
C PHE A 72 1.25 6.55 3.17
N PRO A 73 1.69 5.86 2.09
CA PRO A 73 1.97 6.52 0.82
C PRO A 73 0.74 7.17 0.19
N GLU A 74 0.90 8.40 -0.27
CA GLU A 74 -0.16 9.21 -0.89
C GLU A 74 -0.10 9.17 -2.42
N TRP A 75 0.99 8.67 -3.00
CA TRP A 75 1.12 8.51 -4.44
C TRP A 75 2.00 7.32 -4.79
N ALA A 76 1.78 6.79 -6.00
CA ALA A 76 2.61 5.76 -6.59
C ALA A 76 2.64 5.90 -8.12
N THR A 77 3.82 5.77 -8.72
CA THR A 77 4.04 5.81 -10.17
C THR A 77 4.80 4.57 -10.63
N CYS A 78 4.26 3.91 -11.65
CA CYS A 78 4.96 2.86 -12.38
C CYS A 78 5.75 3.48 -13.54
N ASN A 79 7.07 3.30 -13.53
CA ASN A 79 7.92 3.84 -14.60
C ASN A 79 7.84 3.02 -15.90
N SER A 80 7.41 1.76 -15.83
CA SER A 80 7.35 0.85 -16.98
C SER A 80 6.14 1.09 -17.89
N CYS A 81 4.93 1.21 -17.30
CA CYS A 81 3.69 1.41 -18.06
C CYS A 81 3.06 2.79 -17.86
N ARG A 82 3.71 3.68 -17.10
CA ARG A 82 3.26 5.05 -16.80
C ARG A 82 1.96 5.12 -15.99
N TYR A 83 1.47 4.01 -15.44
CA TYR A 83 0.36 4.01 -14.50
C TYR A 83 0.68 4.85 -13.27
N HIS A 84 -0.25 5.71 -12.87
CA HIS A 84 -0.13 6.57 -11.71
C HIS A 84 -1.37 6.42 -10.82
N TRP A 85 -1.13 6.29 -9.52
CA TRP A 85 -2.14 6.36 -8.48
C TRP A 85 -1.83 7.51 -7.54
N GLU A 86 -2.88 8.22 -7.15
CA GLU A 86 -2.84 9.24 -6.10
C GLU A 86 -4.00 9.05 -5.14
N PHE A 87 -3.70 9.27 -3.86
CA PHE A 87 -4.67 9.49 -2.81
C PHE A 87 -5.22 10.91 -2.98
N LYS A 88 -6.51 11.00 -3.32
CA LYS A 88 -7.22 12.27 -3.39
C LYS A 88 -7.74 12.61 -2.00
N HIS A 89 -7.21 13.69 -1.42
CA HIS A 89 -7.82 14.31 -0.25
C HIS A 89 -9.13 14.95 -0.69
N SER A 90 -10.24 14.57 -0.09
CA SER A 90 -11.54 15.22 -0.33
C SER A 90 -11.65 16.61 0.31
N TYR A 91 -10.54 17.19 0.76
CA TYR A 91 -10.46 18.54 1.30
C TYR A 91 -9.50 19.36 0.45
N SER A 92 -9.98 19.88 -0.69
CA SER A 92 -9.54 21.09 -1.41
C SER A 92 -10.11 21.04 -2.84
N ASP A 93 -11.25 21.70 -3.05
CA ASP A 93 -11.48 22.54 -4.25
C ASP A 93 -10.80 23.90 -4.01
#